data_AF-A0A3A8G107-F1
#
_entry.id   AF-A0A3A8G107-F1
#
_cell.length_a   1.000
_cell.length_b   1.000
_cell.length_c   1.000
_cell.angle_alpha   90.00
_cell.angle_beta   90.00
_cell.angle_gamma   90.00
#
_symmetry.space_group_name_H-M   'P 1'
#
loop_
_entity.id
_entity.type
_entity.pdbx_description
1 polymer ?
#
loop_
_entity_poly.entity_id
_entity_poly.type
_entity_poly.pdbx_seq_one_letter_code
_entity_poly.pdbx_strand_id
1 'polypeptide(L)'
;MSVIEFLKSFYQIYLVTLNQVVKSLLKFIQEDSEYNVNKIKENLTRLGYPEFLDNLNVPTLCLNMIVKNEKHVVEETLKNICKHVDLDYWVISDTGSTDNTIQIIEDFFEKQGIPGEICEHQWQDFAYNRNKALEACAGKADFVLFFDADDLIEGDFVLPLLEHDIYYLNFKEEDGSQKFTRCGIVKNNQKCRWEGVLHEVVKPLEKVTDAYIDGEYSILSIHKGARNLDPKKGLNDALILEKAFEQEQDVKLLSRYAFYCAQSYRDIMHEDKKYVAKAIEWYEKRLGFINPNLQYDDELYVSYEYLGLVYWHKKDKDKAVECWEKGAELDPNRAECLYRLSHYFHNKGDLDLAYEYAKNSINIPLPGGVRIFINSSIYTFWSLYEFCIISYKLKKVDESYSAFKKMLPYIPSQYISTLNSIIEKYRPLIENETNENIQEIKLSLEKMGRPNYFTGFRFKGF
;
A
#
# COMPACT_ATOMS: atom_id res chain seq x y z
N MET A 1 56.07 40.45 13.57
CA MET A 1 55.27 39.59 12.67
C MET A 1 55.36 40.14 11.28
N SER A 2 55.84 39.35 10.33
CA SER A 2 55.70 39.70 8.92
C SER A 2 54.21 39.73 8.53
N VAL A 3 53.83 40.52 7.52
CA VAL A 3 52.46 40.53 6.98
C VAL A 3 51.98 39.11 6.63
N ILE A 4 52.92 38.24 6.23
CA ILE A 4 52.67 36.82 5.92
C ILE A 4 52.29 36.02 7.17
N GLU A 5 52.96 36.23 8.31
CA GLU A 5 52.60 35.56 9.58
C GLU A 5 51.25 36.04 10.11
N PHE A 6 50.96 37.33 9.99
CA PHE A 6 49.66 37.89 10.36
C PHE A 6 48.54 37.29 9.50
N LEU A 7 48.71 37.26 8.17
CA LEU A 7 47.75 36.66 7.24
C LEU A 7 47.56 35.15 7.47
N LYS A 8 48.62 34.41 7.80
CA LYS A 8 48.51 32.99 8.18
C LYS A 8 47.73 32.79 9.47
N SER A 9 47.95 33.63 10.49
CA SER A 9 47.19 33.57 11.74
C SER A 9 45.72 33.94 11.53
N PHE A 10 45.45 34.95 10.71
CA PHE A 10 44.09 35.39 10.38
C PHE A 10 43.35 34.32 9.57
N TYR A 11 44.03 33.67 8.62
CA TYR A 11 43.49 32.55 7.85
C TYR A 11 43.18 31.33 8.74
N GLN A 12 44.04 31.01 9.71
CA GLN A 12 43.78 29.94 10.68
C GLN A 12 42.60 30.26 11.60
N ILE A 13 42.50 31.49 12.11
CA ILE A 13 41.35 31.92 12.94
C ILE A 13 40.05 31.89 12.11
N TYR A 14 40.11 32.32 10.85
CA TYR A 14 38.97 32.26 9.93
C TYR A 14 38.53 30.82 9.67
N LEU A 15 39.46 29.90 9.42
CA LEU A 15 39.16 28.47 9.25
C LEU A 15 38.57 27.84 10.51
N VAL A 16 39.08 28.17 11.71
CA VAL A 16 38.53 27.66 12.97
C VAL A 16 37.11 28.18 13.20
N THR A 17 36.86 29.46 12.93
CA THR A 17 35.54 30.08 13.07
C THR A 17 34.55 29.49 12.05
N LEU A 18 35.00 29.31 10.80
CA LEU A 18 34.21 28.69 9.76
C LEU A 18 33.89 27.22 10.09
N ASN A 19 34.86 26.46 10.60
CA ASN A 19 34.63 25.09 11.06
C ASN A 19 33.64 25.03 12.23
N GLN A 20 33.63 26.02 13.13
CA GLN A 20 32.63 26.11 14.20
C GLN A 20 31.25 26.47 13.66
N VAL A 21 31.17 27.37 12.66
CA VAL A 21 29.91 27.72 11.98
C VAL A 21 29.38 26.51 11.20
N VAL A 22 30.22 25.78 10.47
CA VAL A 22 29.85 24.54 9.78
C VAL A 22 29.43 23.47 10.78
N LYS A 23 30.16 23.26 11.89
CA LYS A 23 29.72 22.33 12.95
C LYS A 23 28.38 22.73 13.58
N SER A 24 28.14 24.03 13.75
CA SER A 24 26.87 24.54 14.29
C SER A 24 25.74 24.43 13.28
N LEU A 25 26.02 24.64 11.99
CA LEU A 25 25.09 24.39 10.88
C LEU A 25 24.78 22.91 10.72
N LEU A 26 25.79 22.03 10.84
CA LEU A 26 25.60 20.58 10.85
C LEU A 26 24.76 20.16 12.05
N LYS A 27 25.02 20.72 13.23
CA LYS A 27 24.18 20.49 14.42
C LYS A 27 22.76 21.02 14.25
N PHE A 28 22.59 22.17 13.60
CA PHE A 28 21.27 22.76 13.32
C PHE A 28 20.51 21.95 12.26
N ILE A 29 21.19 21.51 11.20
CA ILE A 29 20.68 20.52 10.23
C ILE A 29 20.32 19.22 10.97
N GLN A 30 21.09 18.87 12.00
CA GLN A 30 20.81 17.70 12.83
C GLN A 30 19.62 17.86 13.79
N GLU A 31 19.10 19.07 13.96
CA GLU A 31 17.97 19.39 14.82
C GLU A 31 16.72 19.75 13.98
N ASP A 32 16.85 19.85 12.66
CA ASP A 32 15.78 20.17 11.72
C ASP A 32 14.97 18.90 11.38
N SER A 33 13.65 18.96 11.50
CA SER A 33 12.75 17.80 11.44
C SER A 33 12.62 17.15 10.06
N GLU A 34 13.23 17.73 9.01
CA GLU A 34 13.07 17.31 7.61
C GLU A 34 14.31 16.63 6.99
N TYR A 35 15.37 16.35 7.75
CA TYR A 35 16.59 15.57 7.41
C TYR A 35 16.68 14.94 6.00
N ASN A 36 16.80 15.78 4.97
CA ASN A 36 16.90 15.32 3.58
C ASN A 36 18.38 15.17 3.22
N VAL A 37 18.85 13.93 3.13
CA VAL A 37 20.25 13.61 2.83
C VAL A 37 20.72 14.23 1.51
N ASN A 38 19.89 14.17 0.47
CA ASN A 38 20.22 14.75 -0.85
C ASN A 38 20.38 16.27 -0.77
N LYS A 39 19.49 16.95 -0.05
CA LYS A 39 19.55 18.40 0.16
C LYS A 39 20.76 18.82 0.99
N ILE A 40 21.17 18.01 1.97
CA ILE A 40 22.39 18.24 2.76
C ILE A 40 23.62 18.12 1.84
N LYS A 41 23.69 17.07 1.04
CA LYS A 41 24.76 16.83 0.07
C LYS A 41 24.85 17.95 -0.98
N GLU A 42 23.72 18.37 -1.55
CA GLU A 42 23.66 19.48 -2.50
C GLU A 42 24.14 20.79 -1.85
N ASN A 43 23.67 21.11 -0.64
CA ASN A 43 24.07 22.32 0.06
C ASN A 43 25.55 22.33 0.40
N LEU A 44 26.11 21.24 0.92
CA LEU A 44 27.54 21.14 1.23
C LEU A 44 28.39 21.24 -0.04
N THR A 45 27.97 20.63 -1.13
CA THR A 45 28.63 20.73 -2.44
C THR A 45 28.59 22.18 -2.95
N ARG A 46 27.43 22.84 -2.90
CA ARG A 46 27.27 24.24 -3.31
C ARG A 46 28.11 25.20 -2.47
N LEU A 47 28.29 24.90 -1.19
CA LEU A 47 29.14 25.67 -0.29
C LEU A 47 30.63 25.37 -0.46
N GLY A 48 31.01 24.38 -1.29
CA GLY A 48 32.40 24.01 -1.55
C GLY A 48 33.04 23.15 -0.45
N TYR A 49 32.21 22.46 0.35
CA TYR A 49 32.61 21.67 1.52
C TYR A 49 32.05 20.25 1.51
N PRO A 50 32.15 19.49 0.40
CA PRO A 50 31.60 18.13 0.31
C PRO A 50 32.23 17.16 1.33
N GLU A 51 33.46 17.40 1.77
CA GLU A 51 34.19 16.59 2.76
C GLU A 51 33.51 16.55 4.15
N PHE A 52 32.59 17.47 4.43
CA PHE A 52 31.86 17.44 5.70
C PHE A 52 30.75 16.38 5.73
N LEU A 53 30.40 15.77 4.59
CA LEU A 53 29.53 14.60 4.55
C LEU A 53 30.14 13.42 5.31
N ASP A 54 31.48 13.28 5.29
CA ASP A 54 32.19 12.24 6.02
C ASP A 54 31.99 12.36 7.54
N ASN A 55 31.72 13.56 8.04
CA ASN A 55 31.43 13.79 9.46
C ASN A 55 29.98 13.49 9.84
N LEU A 56 29.08 13.35 8.86
CA LEU A 56 27.66 13.08 9.08
C LEU A 56 27.35 11.58 9.15
N ASN A 57 28.32 10.69 8.87
CA ASN A 57 28.12 9.23 8.79
C ASN A 57 26.83 8.89 8.01
N VAL A 58 26.64 9.52 6.85
CA VAL A 58 25.48 9.25 5.99
C VAL A 58 25.54 7.77 5.59
N PRO A 59 24.55 6.95 5.96
CA PRO A 59 24.58 5.53 5.65
C PRO A 59 24.53 5.29 4.15
N THR A 60 25.36 4.36 3.69
CA THR A 60 25.37 3.94 2.28
C THR A 60 24.21 3.00 1.97
N LEU A 61 23.72 3.05 0.73
CA LEU A 61 22.54 2.29 0.29
C LEU A 61 22.84 1.37 -0.92
N CYS A 62 22.51 0.09 -0.78
CA CYS A 62 22.59 -0.90 -1.83
C CYS A 62 21.21 -1.21 -2.41
N LEU A 63 21.01 -1.02 -3.72
CA LEU A 63 19.80 -1.49 -4.39
C LEU A 63 19.81 -3.02 -4.49
N ASN A 64 18.69 -3.65 -4.11
CA ASN A 64 18.50 -5.09 -4.18
C ASN A 64 17.20 -5.46 -4.90
N MET A 65 17.33 -6.23 -5.98
CA MET A 65 16.20 -6.64 -6.81
C MET A 65 16.36 -8.11 -7.24
N ILE A 66 15.26 -8.73 -7.65
CA ILE A 66 15.27 -9.96 -8.44
C ILE A 66 14.65 -9.65 -9.80
N VAL A 67 15.20 -10.20 -10.88
CA VAL A 67 14.74 -9.94 -12.24
C VAL A 67 14.59 -11.22 -13.06
N LYS A 68 13.67 -11.19 -14.03
CA LYS A 68 13.53 -12.21 -15.08
C LYS A 68 12.80 -11.66 -16.30
N ASN A 69 13.51 -11.49 -17.42
CA ASN A 69 12.92 -11.02 -18.67
C ASN A 69 12.18 -9.67 -18.53
N GLU A 70 12.77 -8.72 -17.82
CA GLU A 70 12.20 -7.41 -17.52
C GLU A 70 12.68 -6.29 -18.46
N LYS A 71 13.22 -6.63 -19.63
CA LYS A 71 13.77 -5.66 -20.59
C LYS A 71 12.79 -4.55 -20.98
N HIS A 72 11.49 -4.80 -20.88
CA HIS A 72 10.42 -3.88 -21.28
C HIS A 72 10.12 -2.81 -20.22
N VAL A 73 10.61 -2.97 -18.98
CA VAL A 73 10.33 -2.05 -17.86
C VAL A 73 11.57 -1.64 -17.06
N VAL A 74 12.59 -2.51 -16.95
CA VAL A 74 13.68 -2.34 -15.98
C VAL A 74 14.44 -1.02 -16.14
N GLU A 75 14.70 -0.55 -17.37
CA GLU A 75 15.43 0.70 -17.58
C GLU A 75 14.64 1.92 -17.07
N GLU A 76 13.31 1.93 -17.22
CA GLU A 76 12.45 3.00 -16.72
C GLU A 76 12.43 3.00 -15.19
N THR A 77 12.29 1.82 -14.58
CA THR A 77 12.35 1.66 -13.13
C THR A 77 13.69 2.10 -12.56
N LEU A 78 14.82 1.71 -13.16
CA LEU A 78 16.15 2.14 -12.70
C LEU A 78 16.34 3.66 -12.82
N LYS A 79 15.91 4.28 -13.93
CA LYS A 79 15.90 5.74 -14.08
C LYS A 79 15.06 6.42 -13.00
N ASN A 80 13.91 5.84 -12.68
CA ASN A 80 13.02 6.37 -11.65
C ASN A 80 13.64 6.27 -10.26
N ILE A 81 14.27 5.13 -9.89
CA ILE A 81 14.95 4.97 -8.60
C ILE A 81 16.08 6.00 -8.47
N CYS A 82 16.99 6.06 -9.44
CA CYS A 82 18.15 6.97 -9.40
C CYS A 82 17.77 8.46 -9.45
N LYS A 83 16.54 8.80 -9.85
CA LYS A 83 16.02 10.18 -9.77
C LYS A 83 15.69 10.58 -8.33
N HIS A 84 15.27 9.64 -7.48
CA HIS A 84 14.79 9.92 -6.12
C HIS A 84 15.79 9.48 -5.04
N VAL A 85 16.66 8.52 -5.35
CA VAL A 85 17.55 7.87 -4.39
C VAL A 85 18.97 7.82 -4.93
N ASP A 86 19.91 8.35 -4.15
CA ASP A 86 21.34 8.15 -4.36
C ASP A 86 21.72 6.73 -3.94
N LEU A 87 22.28 5.94 -4.86
CA LEU A 87 22.72 4.57 -4.62
C LEU A 87 24.25 4.50 -4.57
N ASP A 88 24.78 3.76 -3.61
CA ASP A 88 26.22 3.54 -3.45
C ASP A 88 26.67 2.20 -4.06
N TYR A 89 25.76 1.24 -4.11
CA TYR A 89 25.99 -0.08 -4.70
C TYR A 89 24.69 -0.67 -5.26
N TRP A 90 24.79 -1.69 -6.10
CA TRP A 90 23.64 -2.49 -6.50
C TRP A 90 23.98 -3.97 -6.56
N VAL A 91 23.03 -4.81 -6.15
CA VAL A 91 23.09 -6.27 -6.24
C VAL A 91 21.76 -6.74 -6.78
N ILE A 92 21.75 -7.22 -8.01
CA ILE A 92 20.51 -7.67 -8.67
C ILE A 92 20.65 -9.15 -9.00
N SER A 93 19.71 -9.97 -8.50
CA SER A 93 19.73 -11.40 -8.83
C SER A 93 18.96 -11.68 -10.11
N ASP A 94 19.65 -12.23 -11.11
CA ASP A 94 19.00 -12.80 -12.26
C ASP A 94 18.50 -14.22 -11.95
N THR A 95 17.24 -14.46 -12.26
CA THR A 95 16.57 -15.75 -12.01
C THR A 95 16.32 -16.55 -13.29
N GLY A 96 17.15 -16.29 -14.30
CA GLY A 96 17.15 -16.94 -15.60
C GLY A 96 16.50 -16.09 -16.69
N SER A 97 16.96 -14.85 -16.86
CA SER A 97 16.61 -14.02 -18.01
C SER A 97 17.15 -14.65 -19.30
N THR A 98 16.36 -14.55 -20.36
CA THR A 98 16.65 -15.08 -21.70
C THR A 98 16.64 -13.99 -22.76
N ASP A 99 16.45 -12.75 -22.33
CA ASP A 99 16.45 -11.55 -23.14
C ASP A 99 17.54 -10.58 -22.66
N ASN A 100 17.52 -9.34 -23.16
CA ASN A 100 18.56 -8.35 -22.86
C ASN A 100 18.42 -7.66 -21.50
N THR A 101 17.63 -8.19 -20.56
CA THR A 101 17.43 -7.58 -19.22
C THR A 101 18.76 -7.28 -18.54
N ILE A 102 19.69 -8.24 -18.52
CA ILE A 102 20.97 -8.11 -17.80
C ILE A 102 21.88 -7.05 -18.43
N GLN A 103 22.01 -7.10 -19.76
CA GLN A 103 22.80 -6.09 -20.48
C GLN A 103 22.27 -4.67 -20.25
N ILE A 104 20.94 -4.49 -20.22
CA ILE A 104 20.33 -3.18 -19.95
C ILE A 104 20.70 -2.65 -18.56
N ILE A 105 20.69 -3.53 -17.55
CA ILE A 105 21.03 -3.18 -16.16
C ILE A 105 22.50 -2.79 -16.07
N GLU A 106 23.40 -3.61 -16.61
CA GLU A 106 24.85 -3.36 -16.60
C GLU A 106 25.20 -2.06 -17.34
N ASP A 107 24.69 -1.88 -18.57
CA ASP A 107 24.90 -0.66 -19.36
C ASP A 107 24.37 0.59 -18.65
N PHE A 108 23.25 0.47 -17.93
CA PHE A 108 22.66 1.59 -17.20
C PHE A 108 23.57 2.02 -16.06
N PHE A 109 23.99 1.10 -15.19
CA PHE A 109 24.81 1.43 -14.03
C PHE A 109 26.25 1.79 -14.38
N GLU A 110 26.81 1.21 -15.45
CA GLU A 110 28.11 1.65 -15.98
C GLU A 110 28.06 3.13 -16.39
N LYS A 111 26.97 3.56 -17.07
CA LYS A 111 26.78 4.98 -17.44
C LYS A 111 26.56 5.89 -16.24
N GLN A 112 25.93 5.41 -15.18
CA GLN A 112 25.76 6.17 -13.93
C GLN A 112 27.04 6.19 -13.07
N GLY A 113 28.00 5.31 -13.34
CA GLY A 113 29.21 5.18 -12.52
C GLY A 113 28.96 4.60 -11.13
N ILE A 114 27.87 3.83 -10.96
CA ILE A 114 27.52 3.21 -9.68
C ILE A 114 28.00 1.75 -9.70
N PRO A 115 28.89 1.35 -8.78
CA PRO A 115 29.41 -0.02 -8.75
C PRO A 115 28.32 -1.02 -8.35
N GLY A 116 28.42 -2.24 -8.84
CA GLY A 116 27.51 -3.31 -8.44
C GLY A 116 27.75 -4.61 -9.20
N GLU A 117 26.89 -5.59 -8.95
CA GLU A 117 27.04 -6.93 -9.52
C GLU A 117 25.71 -7.64 -9.76
N ILE A 118 25.70 -8.48 -10.79
CA ILE A 118 24.62 -9.44 -11.06
C ILE A 118 24.93 -10.74 -10.32
N CYS A 119 23.92 -11.31 -9.68
CA CYS A 119 24.02 -12.62 -9.05
C CYS A 119 23.09 -13.63 -9.72
N GLU A 120 23.65 -14.56 -10.49
CA GLU A 120 22.87 -15.62 -11.13
C GLU A 120 22.54 -16.74 -10.16
N HIS A 121 21.25 -16.99 -9.96
CA HIS A 121 20.78 -18.11 -9.16
C HIS A 121 19.66 -18.84 -9.90
N GLN A 122 19.69 -20.17 -9.88
CA GLN A 122 18.56 -20.95 -10.36
C GLN A 122 17.30 -20.56 -9.58
N TRP A 123 16.21 -20.35 -10.30
CA TRP A 123 14.91 -20.06 -9.68
C TRP A 123 14.46 -21.24 -8.83
N GLN A 124 14.12 -20.95 -7.58
CA GLN A 124 13.49 -21.91 -6.66
C GLN A 124 12.13 -21.37 -6.20
N ASP A 125 12.15 -20.23 -5.52
CA ASP A 125 10.98 -19.53 -4.99
C ASP A 125 11.35 -18.07 -4.64
N PHE A 126 10.36 -17.23 -4.34
CA PHE A 126 10.60 -15.80 -4.11
C PHE A 126 11.52 -15.53 -2.92
N ALA A 127 11.23 -16.13 -1.75
CA ALA A 127 12.07 -15.91 -0.57
C ALA A 127 13.49 -16.45 -0.75
N TYR A 128 13.67 -17.63 -1.34
CA TYR A 128 14.98 -18.21 -1.60
C TYR A 128 15.83 -17.28 -2.48
N ASN A 129 15.30 -16.87 -3.63
CA ASN A 129 16.06 -16.04 -4.57
C ASN A 129 16.30 -14.62 -4.02
N ARG A 130 15.33 -14.02 -3.30
CA ARG A 130 15.56 -12.74 -2.59
C ARG A 130 16.58 -12.86 -1.46
N ASN A 131 16.60 -13.97 -0.72
CA ASN A 131 17.64 -14.19 0.29
C ASN A 131 19.02 -14.33 -0.33
N LYS A 132 19.14 -15.00 -1.48
CA LYS A 132 20.41 -15.06 -2.21
C LYS A 132 20.89 -13.68 -2.68
N ALA A 133 19.98 -12.85 -3.17
CA ALA A 133 20.28 -11.47 -3.51
C ALA A 133 20.70 -10.66 -2.27
N LEU A 134 19.99 -10.80 -1.14
CA LEU A 134 20.30 -10.10 0.12
C LEU A 134 21.64 -10.56 0.73
N GLU A 135 21.95 -11.86 0.69
CA GLU A 135 23.24 -12.41 1.13
C GLU A 135 24.41 -11.78 0.35
N ALA A 136 24.25 -11.55 -0.95
CA ALA A 136 25.26 -10.93 -1.79
C ALA A 136 25.47 -9.43 -1.50
N CYS A 137 24.52 -8.75 -0.85
CA CYS A 137 24.70 -7.38 -0.39
C CYS A 137 25.70 -7.26 0.79
N ALA A 138 26.08 -8.35 1.45
CA ALA A 138 26.91 -8.29 2.66
C ALA A 138 28.23 -7.51 2.44
N GLY A 139 28.42 -6.46 3.23
CA GLY A 139 29.62 -5.62 3.19
C GLY A 139 29.69 -4.65 2.00
N LYS A 140 28.61 -4.48 1.24
CA LYS A 140 28.56 -3.58 0.08
C LYS A 140 28.02 -2.18 0.40
N ALA A 141 27.15 -2.08 1.40
CA ALA A 141 26.56 -0.84 1.90
C ALA A 141 26.06 -1.02 3.35
N ASP A 142 25.67 0.05 4.03
CA ASP A 142 25.11 0.02 5.38
C ASP A 142 23.64 -0.44 5.39
N PHE A 143 22.90 -0.13 4.33
CA PHE A 143 21.49 -0.46 4.14
C PHE A 143 21.22 -1.09 2.78
N VAL A 144 20.12 -1.82 2.69
CA VAL A 144 19.63 -2.48 1.48
C VAL A 144 18.24 -1.96 1.16
N LEU A 145 18.07 -1.37 -0.04
CA LEU A 145 16.78 -0.96 -0.60
C LEU A 145 16.22 -2.11 -1.44
N PHE A 146 15.11 -2.69 -1.00
CA PHE A 146 14.35 -3.66 -1.77
C PHE A 146 13.42 -2.96 -2.76
N PHE A 147 13.48 -3.37 -4.02
CA PHE A 147 12.64 -2.82 -5.07
C PHE A 147 12.28 -3.88 -6.11
N ASP A 148 11.04 -3.87 -6.61
CA ASP A 148 10.65 -4.76 -7.70
C ASP A 148 10.91 -4.09 -9.05
N ALA A 149 11.14 -4.91 -10.09
CA ALA A 149 11.62 -4.45 -11.40
C ALA A 149 10.62 -3.62 -12.21
N ASP A 150 9.39 -3.53 -11.73
CA ASP A 150 8.28 -2.78 -12.30
C ASP A 150 7.67 -1.78 -11.31
N ASP A 151 8.24 -1.56 -10.13
CA ASP A 151 7.75 -0.50 -9.24
C ASP A 151 8.25 0.89 -9.69
N LEU A 152 7.55 1.95 -9.30
CA LEU A 152 7.94 3.34 -9.56
C LEU A 152 7.68 4.25 -8.35
N ILE A 153 8.64 5.09 -8.01
CA ILE A 153 8.49 6.17 -7.01
C ILE A 153 7.78 7.36 -7.68
N GLU A 154 6.72 7.85 -7.03
CA GLU A 154 6.05 9.12 -7.34
C GLU A 154 6.00 10.05 -6.12
N GLY A 155 5.78 11.34 -6.39
CA GLY A 155 5.73 12.37 -5.34
C GLY A 155 7.11 12.81 -4.90
N ASP A 156 7.17 13.41 -3.71
CA ASP A 156 8.40 13.96 -3.13
C ASP A 156 8.99 12.97 -2.13
N PHE A 157 9.62 11.91 -2.65
CA PHE A 157 10.28 10.92 -1.80
C PHE A 157 11.54 11.53 -1.19
N VAL A 158 11.55 11.64 0.14
CA VAL A 158 12.69 12.11 0.92
C VAL A 158 13.22 10.96 1.75
N LEU A 159 14.44 10.52 1.44
CA LEU A 159 15.13 9.52 2.26
C LEU A 159 15.68 10.20 3.53
N PRO A 160 15.21 9.81 4.73
CA PRO A 160 15.71 10.35 5.99
C PRO A 160 17.07 9.73 6.34
N LEU A 161 17.71 10.24 7.38
CA LEU A 161 18.84 9.55 8.00
C LEU A 161 18.37 8.19 8.57
N LEU A 162 19.03 7.12 8.16
CA LEU A 162 18.64 5.76 8.54
C LEU A 162 19.31 5.33 9.86
N GLU A 163 18.52 5.26 10.93
CA GLU A 163 18.92 4.90 12.30
C GLU A 163 18.30 3.57 12.78
N HIS A 164 17.17 3.17 12.19
CA HIS A 164 16.45 1.94 12.53
C HIS A 164 16.94 0.74 11.70
N ASP A 165 16.65 -0.48 12.15
CA ASP A 165 17.05 -1.70 11.41
C ASP A 165 16.13 -1.97 10.21
N ILE A 166 14.87 -1.54 10.26
CA ILE A 166 13.85 -1.76 9.22
C ILE A 166 13.08 -0.46 8.94
N TYR A 167 12.80 -0.21 7.67
CA TYR A 167 11.93 0.86 7.24
C TYR A 167 10.82 0.37 6.31
N TYR A 168 9.61 0.83 6.58
CA TYR A 168 8.43 0.60 5.76
C TYR A 168 8.19 1.78 4.82
N LEU A 169 7.96 1.48 3.54
CA LEU A 169 7.63 2.46 2.50
C LEU A 169 6.14 2.39 2.16
N ASN A 170 5.58 3.52 1.74
CA ASN A 170 4.19 3.63 1.32
C ASN A 170 4.01 3.17 -0.13
N PHE A 171 3.14 2.20 -0.37
CA PHE A 171 2.79 1.68 -1.67
C PHE A 171 1.33 1.97 -2.01
N LYS A 172 1.04 2.06 -3.31
CA LYS A 172 -0.32 2.07 -3.84
C LYS A 172 -0.41 1.30 -5.17
N GLU A 173 -1.60 0.82 -5.49
CA GLU A 173 -1.90 0.33 -6.83
C GLU A 173 -2.06 1.50 -7.83
N GLU A 174 -1.85 1.23 -9.13
CA GLU A 174 -1.89 2.25 -10.21
C GLU A 174 -3.23 3.02 -10.25
N ASP A 175 -4.34 2.36 -9.92
CA ASP A 175 -5.68 2.96 -9.86
C ASP A 175 -6.00 3.68 -8.53
N GLY A 176 -5.09 3.63 -7.55
CA GLY A 176 -5.24 4.21 -6.22
C GLY A 176 -6.27 3.52 -5.33
N SER A 177 -6.79 2.34 -5.73
CA SER A 177 -7.83 1.62 -4.99
C SER A 177 -7.32 1.07 -3.65
N GLN A 178 -6.05 0.68 -3.60
CA GLN A 178 -5.38 0.14 -2.43
C GLN A 178 -4.12 0.93 -2.10
N LYS A 179 -3.94 1.16 -0.79
CA LYS A 179 -2.72 1.72 -0.20
C LYS A 179 -2.26 0.78 0.91
N PHE A 180 -0.97 0.52 0.98
CA PHE A 180 -0.39 -0.38 1.97
C PHE A 180 1.06 0.00 2.24
N THR A 181 1.65 -0.58 3.29
CA THR A 181 3.06 -0.42 3.60
C THR A 181 3.80 -1.75 3.44
N ARG A 182 5.04 -1.69 2.98
CA ARG A 182 5.92 -2.86 2.82
C ARG A 182 7.31 -2.51 3.34
N CYS A 183 8.00 -3.49 3.92
CA CYS A 183 9.41 -3.37 4.27
C CYS A 183 10.20 -3.08 2.98
N GLY A 184 10.71 -1.86 2.86
CA GLY A 184 11.44 -1.40 1.69
C GLY A 184 12.93 -1.21 1.93
N ILE A 185 13.36 -0.91 3.16
CA ILE A 185 14.78 -0.77 3.48
C ILE A 185 15.12 -1.55 4.75
N VAL A 186 16.25 -2.25 4.73
CA VAL A 186 16.78 -2.94 5.91
C VAL A 186 18.24 -2.62 6.13
N LYS A 187 18.67 -2.63 7.39
CA LYS A 187 20.09 -2.53 7.73
C LYS A 187 20.81 -3.79 7.27
N ASN A 188 21.96 -3.59 6.63
CA ASN A 188 22.75 -4.66 6.03
C ASN A 188 23.65 -5.37 7.06
N ASN A 189 23.01 -5.95 8.09
CA ASN A 189 23.67 -6.61 9.21
C ASN A 189 23.26 -8.08 9.36
N GLN A 190 22.60 -8.64 8.33
CA GLN A 190 22.11 -10.03 8.29
C GLN A 190 21.14 -10.41 9.41
N LYS A 191 20.48 -9.43 10.04
CA LYS A 191 19.45 -9.68 11.06
C LYS A 191 18.06 -9.94 10.49
N CYS A 192 17.89 -9.82 9.17
CA CYS A 192 16.63 -10.02 8.50
C CYS A 192 16.79 -11.04 7.37
N ARG A 193 15.71 -11.77 7.08
CA ARG A 193 15.61 -12.65 5.92
C ARG A 193 14.22 -12.59 5.30
N TRP A 194 14.10 -12.93 4.03
CA TRP A 194 12.81 -13.17 3.40
C TRP A 194 12.25 -14.53 3.80
N GLU A 195 10.94 -14.61 4.01
CA GLU A 195 10.22 -15.83 4.36
C GLU A 195 8.90 -15.92 3.60
N GLY A 196 8.60 -17.10 3.06
CA GLY A 196 7.41 -17.39 2.25
C GLY A 196 7.73 -17.66 0.78
N VAL A 197 7.24 -18.77 0.21
CA VAL A 197 7.50 -19.11 -1.21
C VAL A 197 6.89 -18.10 -2.21
N LEU A 198 5.84 -17.40 -1.78
CA LEU A 198 5.11 -16.37 -2.50
C LEU A 198 4.40 -15.46 -1.48
N HIS A 199 4.20 -14.17 -1.80
CA HIS A 199 3.74 -13.15 -0.85
C HIS A 199 4.67 -13.06 0.38
N GLU A 200 5.96 -13.14 0.08
CA GLU A 200 7.07 -13.17 1.01
C GLU A 200 7.13 -11.92 1.89
N VAL A 201 7.60 -12.09 3.12
CA VAL A 201 7.81 -11.00 4.07
C VAL A 201 9.22 -11.03 4.60
N VAL A 202 9.70 -9.84 4.98
CA VAL A 202 10.95 -9.72 5.72
C VAL A 202 10.69 -10.09 7.18
N LYS A 203 11.43 -11.08 7.67
CA LYS A 203 11.37 -11.56 9.05
C LYS A 203 12.66 -11.22 9.78
N PRO A 204 12.57 -10.49 10.91
CA PRO A 204 13.69 -10.34 11.83
C PRO A 204 14.09 -11.68 12.45
N LEU A 205 15.39 -11.94 12.53
CA LEU A 205 15.98 -13.11 13.20
C LEU A 205 16.19 -12.86 14.70
N GLU A 206 16.22 -11.59 15.09
CA GLU A 206 16.31 -11.14 16.47
C GLU A 206 15.47 -9.86 16.67
N LYS A 207 15.51 -9.29 17.88
CA LYS A 207 14.83 -8.03 18.15
C LYS A 207 15.48 -6.90 17.36
N VAL A 208 14.68 -6.21 16.57
CA VAL A 208 15.08 -5.09 15.70
C VAL A 208 14.26 -3.85 16.03
N THR A 209 14.73 -2.68 15.61
CA THR A 209 13.94 -1.46 15.58
C THR A 209 13.36 -1.22 14.18
N ASP A 210 12.18 -0.62 14.11
CA ASP A 210 11.54 -0.27 12.84
C ASP A 210 10.97 1.14 12.86
N ALA A 211 10.77 1.69 11.66
CA ALA A 211 10.12 2.97 11.43
C ALA A 211 9.40 3.01 10.09
N TYR A 212 8.48 3.96 9.94
CA TYR A 212 7.85 4.30 8.66
C TYR A 212 8.59 5.49 8.05
N ILE A 213 8.82 5.46 6.74
CA ILE A 213 9.23 6.65 6.00
C ILE A 213 7.95 7.31 5.50
N ASP A 214 7.48 8.31 6.23
CA ASP A 214 6.30 9.08 5.88
C ASP A 214 6.66 10.26 4.96
N GLY A 215 5.66 10.77 4.24
CA GLY A 215 5.82 11.91 3.33
C GLY A 215 4.80 11.92 2.19
N GLU A 216 4.84 12.96 1.36
CA GLU A 216 3.96 13.12 0.19
C GLU A 216 4.50 12.35 -1.02
N TYR A 217 4.66 11.03 -0.86
CA TYR A 217 5.13 10.11 -1.89
C TYR A 217 4.36 8.79 -1.87
N SER A 218 4.50 8.01 -2.93
CA SER A 218 4.10 6.60 -2.93
C SER A 218 4.96 5.80 -3.91
N ILE A 219 5.13 4.52 -3.66
CA ILE A 219 5.64 3.56 -4.63
C ILE A 219 4.42 2.96 -5.35
N LEU A 220 4.31 3.20 -6.66
CA LEU A 220 3.31 2.59 -7.50
C LEU A 220 3.73 1.17 -7.85
N SER A 221 2.90 0.21 -7.44
CA SER A 221 2.94 -1.15 -7.96
C SER A 221 2.15 -1.20 -9.26
N ILE A 222 2.84 -1.17 -10.41
CA ILE A 222 2.18 -1.09 -11.74
C ILE A 222 1.87 -2.46 -12.34
N HIS A 223 2.38 -3.54 -11.75
CA HIS A 223 2.14 -4.93 -12.18
C HIS A 223 2.43 -5.19 -13.67
N LYS A 224 3.48 -4.57 -14.23
CA LYS A 224 3.91 -4.75 -15.63
C LYS A 224 5.03 -5.77 -15.79
N GLY A 225 5.51 -6.38 -14.71
CA GLY A 225 6.55 -7.41 -14.75
C GLY A 225 6.17 -8.61 -15.61
N ALA A 226 7.17 -9.32 -16.14
CA ALA A 226 6.97 -10.40 -17.12
C ALA A 226 6.00 -11.50 -16.62
N ARG A 227 6.03 -11.81 -15.33
CA ARG A 227 5.10 -12.77 -14.70
C ARG A 227 3.65 -12.32 -14.74
N ASN A 228 3.37 -11.02 -14.66
CA ASN A 228 2.00 -10.49 -14.72
C ASN A 228 1.37 -10.62 -16.11
N LEU A 229 2.20 -10.82 -17.15
CA LEU A 229 1.73 -11.05 -18.52
C LEU A 229 1.32 -12.51 -18.78
N ASP A 230 1.61 -13.45 -17.87
CA ASP A 230 1.19 -14.85 -18.00
C ASP A 230 -0.30 -15.00 -17.65
N PRO A 231 -1.18 -15.38 -18.61
CA PRO A 231 -2.59 -15.59 -18.33
C PRO A 231 -2.85 -16.72 -17.33
N LYS A 232 -1.87 -17.60 -17.08
CA LYS A 232 -1.96 -18.69 -16.09
C LYS A 232 -1.40 -18.33 -14.73
N LYS A 233 -0.96 -17.07 -14.51
CA LYS A 233 -0.38 -16.62 -13.23
C LYS A 233 -1.21 -17.06 -12.04
N GLY A 234 -2.50 -16.75 -12.01
CA GLY A 234 -3.36 -17.10 -10.86
C GLY A 234 -3.39 -18.59 -10.55
N LEU A 235 -3.42 -19.45 -11.57
CA LEU A 235 -3.35 -20.90 -11.36
C LEU A 235 -1.97 -21.36 -10.89
N ASN A 236 -0.90 -20.84 -11.49
CA ASN A 236 0.47 -21.18 -11.12
C ASN A 236 0.74 -20.79 -9.65
N ASP A 237 0.28 -19.61 -9.24
CA ASP A 237 0.40 -19.08 -7.87
C ASP A 237 -0.32 -20.00 -6.88
N ALA A 238 -1.55 -20.39 -7.21
CA ALA A 238 -2.32 -21.32 -6.38
C ALA A 238 -1.58 -22.66 -6.21
N LEU A 239 -1.05 -23.25 -7.30
CA LEU A 239 -0.36 -24.54 -7.28
C LEU A 239 0.98 -24.49 -6.52
N ILE A 240 1.73 -23.38 -6.61
CA ILE A 240 2.94 -23.16 -5.82
C ILE A 240 2.60 -23.20 -4.32
N LEU A 241 1.54 -22.49 -3.94
CA LEU A 241 1.08 -22.42 -2.55
C LEU A 241 0.50 -23.75 -2.05
N GLU A 242 -0.21 -24.52 -2.89
CA GLU A 242 -0.67 -25.86 -2.52
C GLU A 242 0.52 -26.75 -2.13
N LYS A 243 1.52 -26.80 -3.00
CA LYS A 243 2.71 -27.62 -2.80
C LYS A 243 3.51 -27.18 -1.57
N ALA A 244 3.65 -25.88 -1.35
CA ALA A 244 4.36 -25.35 -0.18
C ALA A 244 3.62 -25.68 1.12
N PHE A 245 2.29 -25.59 1.12
CA PHE A 245 1.47 -25.95 2.29
C PHE A 245 1.64 -27.42 2.69
N GLU A 246 1.80 -28.35 1.74
CA GLU A 246 2.01 -29.78 2.05
C GLU A 246 3.34 -30.08 2.73
N GLN A 247 4.34 -29.20 2.56
CA GLN A 247 5.72 -29.41 3.01
C GLN A 247 6.08 -28.56 4.24
N GLU A 248 5.26 -27.55 4.54
CA GLU A 248 5.50 -26.57 5.60
C GLU A 248 5.07 -27.10 6.98
N GLN A 249 5.81 -26.69 8.01
CA GLN A 249 5.52 -27.03 9.42
C GLN A 249 5.29 -25.77 10.27
N ASP A 250 5.78 -24.60 9.85
CA ASP A 250 5.51 -23.34 10.53
C ASP A 250 4.03 -22.97 10.35
N VAL A 251 3.30 -22.97 11.46
CA VAL A 251 1.86 -22.70 11.51
C VAL A 251 1.51 -21.32 10.95
N LYS A 252 2.38 -20.32 11.11
CA LYS A 252 2.16 -18.97 10.56
C LYS A 252 2.32 -18.95 9.04
N LEU A 253 3.24 -19.73 8.50
CA LEU A 253 3.38 -19.87 7.05
C LEU A 253 2.24 -20.70 6.46
N LEU A 254 1.84 -21.80 7.13
CA LEU A 254 0.67 -22.58 6.74
C LEU A 254 -0.59 -21.72 6.65
N SER A 255 -0.84 -20.87 7.66
CA SER A 255 -1.99 -19.96 7.63
C SER A 255 -1.91 -19.02 6.44
N ARG A 256 -0.75 -18.39 6.19
CA ARG A 256 -0.59 -17.46 5.05
C ARG A 256 -0.69 -18.16 3.70
N TYR A 257 -0.10 -19.34 3.54
CA TYR A 257 -0.23 -20.13 2.32
C TYR A 257 -1.67 -20.52 2.06
N ALA A 258 -2.43 -20.92 3.09
CA ALA A 258 -3.85 -21.22 2.92
C ALA A 258 -4.64 -19.99 2.46
N PHE A 259 -4.39 -18.83 3.08
CA PHE A 259 -5.02 -17.57 2.70
C PHE A 259 -4.74 -17.20 1.24
N TYR A 260 -3.47 -17.08 0.85
CA TYR A 260 -3.12 -16.65 -0.49
C TYR A 260 -3.50 -17.70 -1.55
N CYS A 261 -3.49 -18.99 -1.23
CA CYS A 261 -3.95 -20.02 -2.16
C CYS A 261 -5.46 -19.85 -2.44
N ALA A 262 -6.25 -19.54 -1.40
CA ALA A 262 -7.66 -19.24 -1.55
C ALA A 262 -7.91 -17.98 -2.40
N GLN A 263 -7.11 -16.93 -2.20
CA GLN A 263 -7.16 -15.70 -3.00
C GLN A 263 -6.86 -16.02 -4.48
N SER A 264 -5.78 -16.74 -4.76
CA SER A 264 -5.39 -17.10 -6.13
C SER A 264 -6.47 -17.92 -6.85
N TYR A 265 -7.09 -18.90 -6.18
CA TYR A 265 -8.21 -19.65 -6.76
C TYR A 265 -9.48 -18.83 -6.93
N ARG A 266 -9.77 -17.92 -6.00
CA ARG A 266 -10.91 -16.99 -6.13
C ARG A 266 -10.74 -16.12 -7.36
N ASP A 267 -9.54 -15.58 -7.59
CA ASP A 267 -9.31 -14.63 -8.69
C ASP A 267 -9.51 -15.27 -10.07
N ILE A 268 -9.31 -16.59 -10.18
CA ILE A 268 -9.57 -17.36 -11.41
C ILE A 268 -10.88 -18.16 -11.37
N MET A 269 -11.73 -17.98 -10.35
CA MET A 269 -12.89 -18.87 -10.12
C MET A 269 -13.95 -18.81 -11.22
N HIS A 270 -13.95 -17.74 -12.02
CA HIS A 270 -14.87 -17.55 -13.14
C HIS A 270 -14.50 -18.40 -14.37
N GLU A 271 -13.26 -18.90 -14.46
CA GLU A 271 -12.79 -19.71 -15.58
C GLU A 271 -13.36 -21.13 -15.57
N ASP A 272 -13.48 -21.73 -14.37
CA ASP A 272 -13.91 -23.11 -14.21
C ASP A 272 -14.53 -23.33 -12.81
N LYS A 273 -15.65 -24.04 -12.75
CA LYS A 273 -16.33 -24.37 -11.49
C LYS A 273 -15.45 -25.13 -10.51
N LYS A 274 -14.44 -25.87 -10.97
CA LYS A 274 -13.48 -26.54 -10.08
C LYS A 274 -12.71 -25.55 -9.21
N TYR A 275 -12.43 -24.35 -9.71
CA TYR A 275 -11.71 -23.32 -8.96
C TYR A 275 -12.59 -22.67 -7.89
N VAL A 276 -13.91 -22.60 -8.09
CA VAL A 276 -14.86 -22.25 -7.02
C VAL A 276 -14.76 -23.24 -5.85
N ALA A 277 -14.71 -24.55 -6.15
CA ALA A 277 -14.58 -25.57 -5.12
C ALA A 277 -13.23 -25.49 -4.39
N LYS A 278 -12.13 -25.25 -5.13
CA LYS A 278 -10.79 -25.04 -4.56
C LYS A 278 -10.72 -23.78 -3.70
N ALA A 279 -11.28 -22.65 -4.12
CA ALA A 279 -11.31 -21.43 -3.32
C ALA A 279 -12.00 -21.69 -1.97
N ILE A 280 -13.16 -22.36 -1.98
CA ILE A 280 -13.87 -22.75 -0.75
C ILE A 280 -12.98 -23.63 0.14
N GLU A 281 -12.40 -24.71 -0.41
CA GLU A 281 -11.52 -25.62 0.33
C GLU A 281 -10.39 -24.86 1.03
N TRP A 282 -9.73 -23.94 0.32
CA TRP A 282 -8.58 -23.22 0.85
C TRP A 282 -8.95 -22.13 1.85
N TYR A 283 -10.08 -21.44 1.67
CA TYR A 283 -10.60 -20.56 2.73
C TYR A 283 -10.97 -21.37 3.97
N GLU A 284 -11.63 -22.52 3.83
CA GLU A 284 -11.96 -23.39 4.97
C GLU A 284 -10.70 -23.87 5.70
N LYS A 285 -9.61 -24.19 4.98
CA LYS A 285 -8.30 -24.44 5.58
C LYS A 285 -7.78 -23.22 6.36
N ARG A 286 -7.83 -22.01 5.77
CA ARG A 286 -7.40 -20.77 6.44
C ARG A 286 -8.17 -20.50 7.74
N LEU A 287 -9.48 -20.76 7.73
CA LEU A 287 -10.35 -20.61 8.90
C LEU A 287 -9.98 -21.59 10.04
N GLY A 288 -9.29 -22.69 9.73
CA GLY A 288 -8.74 -23.61 10.73
C GLY A 288 -7.55 -23.06 11.52
N PHE A 289 -6.92 -21.96 11.06
CA PHE A 289 -5.78 -21.33 11.71
C PHE A 289 -6.21 -20.09 12.51
N ILE A 290 -6.74 -20.32 13.71
CA ILE A 290 -7.16 -19.23 14.60
C ILE A 290 -6.03 -18.93 15.58
N ASN A 291 -5.59 -17.67 15.62
CA ASN A 291 -4.63 -17.22 16.63
C ASN A 291 -5.33 -16.42 17.73
N PRO A 292 -5.58 -17.01 18.91
CA PRO A 292 -6.30 -16.34 19.99
C PRO A 292 -5.52 -15.19 20.63
N ASN A 293 -4.22 -15.03 20.31
CA ASN A 293 -3.38 -13.98 20.85
C ASN A 293 -3.33 -12.73 19.95
N LEU A 294 -3.97 -12.76 18.77
CA LEU A 294 -4.12 -11.58 17.93
C LEU A 294 -5.38 -10.83 18.34
N GLN A 295 -5.24 -9.51 18.53
CA GLN A 295 -6.40 -8.66 18.78
C GLN A 295 -7.34 -8.64 17.57
N TYR A 296 -6.77 -8.59 16.36
CA TYR A 296 -7.47 -8.69 15.07
C TYR A 296 -6.58 -9.49 14.10
N ASP A 297 -7.19 -10.37 13.30
CA ASP A 297 -6.53 -11.11 12.23
C ASP A 297 -7.17 -10.72 10.89
N ASP A 298 -6.55 -9.77 10.19
CA ASP A 298 -7.10 -9.23 8.93
C ASP A 298 -7.23 -10.31 7.86
N GLU A 299 -6.27 -11.22 7.72
CA GLU A 299 -6.35 -12.31 6.73
C GLU A 299 -7.52 -13.25 7.05
N LEU A 300 -7.78 -13.52 8.34
CA LEU A 300 -8.90 -14.35 8.77
C LEU A 300 -10.25 -13.65 8.54
N TYR A 301 -10.37 -12.37 8.87
CA TYR A 301 -11.57 -11.58 8.56
C TYR A 301 -11.85 -11.56 7.05
N VAL A 302 -10.82 -11.28 6.25
CA VAL A 302 -10.89 -11.22 4.80
C VAL A 302 -11.27 -12.59 4.22
N SER A 303 -10.82 -13.68 4.86
CA SER A 303 -11.25 -15.04 4.49
C SER A 303 -12.74 -15.25 4.68
N TYR A 304 -13.33 -14.76 5.78
CA TYR A 304 -14.79 -14.80 5.97
C TYR A 304 -15.53 -13.96 4.92
N GLU A 305 -15.08 -12.74 4.64
CA GLU A 305 -15.71 -11.88 3.63
C GLU A 305 -15.74 -12.57 2.27
N TYR A 306 -14.57 -13.02 1.80
CA TYR A 306 -14.44 -13.58 0.47
C TYR A 306 -15.00 -14.99 0.34
N LEU A 307 -14.92 -15.83 1.37
CA LEU A 307 -15.62 -17.12 1.37
C LEU A 307 -17.13 -16.91 1.22
N GLY A 308 -17.69 -15.91 1.92
CA GLY A 308 -19.09 -15.54 1.76
C GLY A 308 -19.41 -15.09 0.32
N LEU A 309 -18.53 -14.33 -0.34
CA LEU A 309 -18.67 -13.97 -1.75
C LEU A 309 -18.57 -15.18 -2.70
N VAL A 310 -17.71 -16.15 -2.41
CA VAL A 310 -17.61 -17.38 -3.19
C VAL A 310 -18.89 -18.23 -3.04
N TYR A 311 -19.43 -18.35 -1.83
CA TYR A 311 -20.72 -19.01 -1.58
C TYR A 311 -21.88 -18.26 -2.25
N TRP A 312 -21.88 -16.94 -2.21
CA TRP A 312 -22.83 -16.09 -2.93
C TRP A 312 -22.80 -16.37 -4.44
N HIS A 313 -21.61 -16.43 -5.05
CA HIS A 313 -21.43 -16.78 -6.46
C HIS A 313 -21.95 -18.19 -6.77
N LYS A 314 -21.77 -19.14 -5.84
CA LYS A 314 -22.34 -20.50 -5.91
C LYS A 314 -23.86 -20.55 -5.67
N LYS A 315 -24.49 -19.42 -5.35
CA LYS A 315 -25.91 -19.27 -4.98
C LYS A 315 -26.28 -19.94 -3.65
N ASP A 316 -25.29 -20.26 -2.83
CA ASP A 316 -25.48 -20.79 -1.47
C ASP A 316 -25.57 -19.61 -0.50
N LYS A 317 -26.75 -19.01 -0.45
CA LYS A 317 -26.99 -17.76 0.28
C LYS A 317 -26.88 -17.92 1.79
N ASP A 318 -27.27 -19.07 2.32
CA ASP A 318 -27.26 -19.33 3.77
C ASP A 318 -25.82 -19.39 4.27
N LYS A 319 -24.94 -20.11 3.57
CA LYS A 319 -23.51 -20.12 3.89
C LYS A 319 -22.84 -18.77 3.68
N ALA A 320 -23.27 -17.99 2.68
CA ALA A 320 -22.74 -16.65 2.47
C ALA A 320 -23.00 -15.74 3.69
N VAL A 321 -24.25 -15.75 4.19
CA VAL A 321 -24.65 -15.02 5.39
C VAL A 321 -23.88 -15.49 6.61
N GLU A 322 -23.79 -16.81 6.83
CA GLU A 322 -23.04 -17.38 7.96
C GLU A 322 -21.58 -16.91 7.98
N CYS A 323 -20.92 -16.85 6.81
CA CYS A 323 -19.55 -16.35 6.72
C CYS A 323 -19.45 -14.87 7.09
N TRP A 324 -20.34 -14.03 6.57
CA TRP A 324 -20.32 -12.59 6.86
C TRP A 324 -20.70 -12.28 8.31
N GLU A 325 -21.62 -13.04 8.92
CA GLU A 325 -21.92 -12.92 10.35
C GLU A 325 -20.70 -13.24 11.20
N LYS A 326 -20.01 -14.36 10.92
CA LYS A 326 -18.76 -14.71 11.61
C LYS A 326 -17.65 -13.68 11.40
N GLY A 327 -17.53 -13.13 10.20
CA GLY A 327 -16.57 -12.05 9.91
C GLY A 327 -16.86 -10.79 10.74
N ALA A 328 -18.12 -10.37 10.81
CA ALA A 328 -18.55 -9.23 11.61
C ALA A 328 -18.39 -9.46 13.13
N GLU A 329 -18.56 -10.70 13.60
CA GLU A 329 -18.28 -11.09 14.99
C GLU A 329 -16.77 -11.09 15.30
N LEU A 330 -15.94 -11.56 14.36
CA LEU A 330 -14.50 -11.62 14.50
C LEU A 330 -13.87 -10.24 14.64
N ASP A 331 -14.29 -9.29 13.80
CA ASP A 331 -13.82 -7.91 13.89
C ASP A 331 -14.97 -6.90 13.75
N PRO A 332 -15.51 -6.42 14.89
CA PRO A 332 -16.57 -5.42 14.92
C PRO A 332 -16.15 -4.03 14.41
N ASN A 333 -14.86 -3.79 14.16
CA ASN A 333 -14.33 -2.52 13.66
C ASN A 333 -14.11 -2.50 12.15
N ARG A 334 -14.65 -3.49 11.42
CA ARG A 334 -14.61 -3.56 9.97
C ARG A 334 -16.00 -3.60 9.35
N ALA A 335 -16.21 -2.77 8.33
CA ALA A 335 -17.53 -2.54 7.76
C ALA A 335 -17.89 -3.53 6.64
N GLU A 336 -16.92 -4.21 6.03
CA GLU A 336 -17.15 -4.95 4.78
C GLU A 336 -18.19 -6.07 4.93
N CYS A 337 -18.08 -6.90 5.97
CA CYS A 337 -19.04 -7.98 6.22
C CYS A 337 -20.44 -7.44 6.56
N LEU A 338 -20.54 -6.37 7.35
CA LEU A 338 -21.82 -5.72 7.66
C LEU A 338 -22.48 -5.13 6.42
N TYR A 339 -21.69 -4.51 5.53
CA TYR A 339 -22.16 -4.06 4.23
C TYR A 339 -22.68 -5.23 3.37
N ARG A 340 -21.98 -6.38 3.33
CA ARG A 340 -22.45 -7.57 2.60
C ARG A 340 -23.80 -8.07 3.14
N LEU A 341 -23.95 -8.13 4.47
CA LEU A 341 -25.21 -8.51 5.12
C LEU A 341 -26.33 -7.53 4.80
N SER A 342 -26.09 -6.22 4.91
CA SER A 342 -27.04 -5.18 4.53
C SER A 342 -27.51 -5.36 3.08
N HIS A 343 -26.57 -5.48 2.15
CA HIS A 343 -26.87 -5.64 0.73
C HIS A 343 -27.67 -6.93 0.46
N TYR A 344 -27.36 -8.01 1.17
CA TYR A 344 -28.11 -9.26 1.08
C TYR A 344 -29.57 -9.11 1.49
N PHE A 345 -29.83 -8.61 2.71
CA PHE A 345 -31.19 -8.49 3.24
C PHE A 345 -32.01 -7.44 2.48
N HIS A 346 -31.36 -6.39 1.98
CA HIS A 346 -31.98 -5.41 1.10
C HIS A 346 -32.49 -6.06 -0.19
N ASN A 347 -31.66 -6.90 -0.84
CA ASN A 347 -32.05 -7.64 -2.04
C ASN A 347 -33.12 -8.71 -1.78
N LYS A 348 -33.18 -9.26 -0.55
CA LYS A 348 -34.22 -10.18 -0.11
C LYS A 348 -35.55 -9.47 0.17
N GLY A 349 -35.53 -8.15 0.34
CA GLY A 349 -36.69 -7.33 0.69
C GLY A 349 -36.93 -7.18 2.20
N ASP A 350 -36.03 -7.71 3.03
CA ASP A 350 -36.07 -7.55 4.48
C ASP A 350 -35.41 -6.22 4.87
N LEU A 351 -36.18 -5.14 4.72
CA LEU A 351 -35.68 -3.77 4.87
C LEU A 351 -35.29 -3.43 6.30
N ASP A 352 -35.95 -4.03 7.31
CA ASP A 352 -35.65 -3.77 8.71
C ASP A 352 -34.29 -4.34 9.08
N LEU A 353 -34.01 -5.59 8.71
CA LEU A 353 -32.72 -6.21 8.98
C LEU A 353 -31.59 -5.59 8.14
N ALA A 354 -31.88 -5.25 6.87
CA ALA A 354 -30.95 -4.52 6.04
C ALA A 354 -30.56 -3.16 6.65
N TYR A 355 -31.54 -2.45 7.22
CA TYR A 355 -31.32 -1.16 7.87
C TYR A 355 -30.39 -1.29 9.08
N GLU A 356 -30.58 -2.29 9.95
CA GLU A 356 -29.73 -2.47 11.13
C GLU A 356 -28.27 -2.75 10.72
N TYR A 357 -28.05 -3.64 9.74
CA TYR A 357 -26.71 -3.89 9.22
C TYR A 357 -26.09 -2.66 8.55
N ALA A 358 -26.85 -1.94 7.71
CA ALA A 358 -26.40 -0.72 7.06
C ALA A 358 -26.01 0.36 8.07
N LYS A 359 -26.84 0.52 9.11
CA LYS A 359 -26.62 1.50 10.19
C LYS A 359 -25.35 1.19 10.96
N ASN A 360 -25.11 -0.08 11.30
CA ASN A 360 -23.87 -0.49 11.96
C ASN A 360 -22.66 -0.26 11.05
N SER A 361 -22.78 -0.61 9.76
CA SER A 361 -21.71 -0.42 8.76
C SER A 361 -21.28 1.04 8.63
N ILE A 362 -22.21 2.00 8.56
CA ILE A 362 -21.88 3.43 8.40
C ILE A 362 -21.33 4.09 9.67
N ASN A 363 -21.45 3.43 10.82
CA ASN A 363 -20.92 3.93 12.10
C ASN A 363 -19.48 3.49 12.35
N ILE A 364 -18.93 2.63 11.50
CA ILE A 364 -17.54 2.19 11.56
C ILE A 364 -16.68 3.16 10.73
N PRO A 365 -15.71 3.86 11.34
CA PRO A 365 -14.78 4.71 10.60
C PRO A 365 -13.84 3.85 9.73
N LEU A 366 -13.28 4.44 8.68
CA LEU A 366 -12.23 3.80 7.91
C LEU A 366 -11.08 3.38 8.86
N PRO A 367 -10.71 2.09 8.93
CA PRO A 367 -9.65 1.64 9.83
C PRO A 367 -8.31 2.33 9.51
N GLY A 368 -7.70 2.93 10.52
CA GLY A 368 -6.34 3.46 10.45
C GLY A 368 -5.29 2.41 10.88
N GLY A 369 -4.01 2.76 10.73
CA GLY A 369 -2.88 1.90 11.08
C GLY A 369 -2.57 0.83 10.03
N VAL A 370 -1.87 -0.23 10.42
CA VAL A 370 -1.38 -1.29 9.54
C VAL A 370 -2.46 -2.33 9.28
N ARG A 371 -3.55 -1.92 8.63
CA ARG A 371 -4.67 -2.79 8.25
C ARG A 371 -4.57 -3.15 6.77
N ILE A 372 -4.75 -4.42 6.44
CA ILE A 372 -4.61 -4.92 5.06
C ILE A 372 -5.95 -5.29 4.43
N PHE A 373 -6.01 -5.20 3.09
CA PHE A 373 -7.20 -5.48 2.29
C PHE A 373 -8.45 -4.67 2.73
N ILE A 374 -8.26 -3.42 3.13
CA ILE A 374 -9.38 -2.52 3.43
C ILE A 374 -9.98 -2.02 2.11
N ASN A 375 -11.26 -2.27 1.89
CA ASN A 375 -11.97 -1.71 0.75
C ASN A 375 -12.50 -0.32 1.09
N SER A 376 -11.68 0.70 0.85
CA SER A 376 -11.99 2.11 1.17
C SER A 376 -13.34 2.58 0.62
N SER A 377 -13.75 2.10 -0.56
CA SER A 377 -15.02 2.45 -1.18
C SER A 377 -16.25 2.01 -0.37
N ILE A 378 -16.12 0.98 0.47
CA ILE A 378 -17.21 0.56 1.37
C ILE A 378 -17.49 1.60 2.44
N TYR A 379 -16.45 2.29 2.92
CA TYR A 379 -16.55 3.30 3.97
C TYR A 379 -16.95 4.67 3.40
N THR A 380 -16.43 5.04 2.24
CA THR A 380 -16.69 6.34 1.62
C THR A 380 -17.95 6.38 0.76
N PHE A 381 -18.41 5.23 0.25
CA PHE A 381 -19.55 5.17 -0.67
C PHE A 381 -20.54 4.05 -0.37
N TRP A 382 -20.16 2.76 -0.43
CA TRP A 382 -21.15 1.68 -0.53
C TRP A 382 -22.04 1.50 0.71
N SER A 383 -21.48 1.61 1.92
CA SER A 383 -22.29 1.54 3.15
C SER A 383 -23.27 2.71 3.23
N LEU A 384 -22.82 3.91 2.86
CA LEU A 384 -23.63 5.12 2.84
C LEU A 384 -24.73 5.03 1.77
N TYR A 385 -24.41 4.48 0.60
CA TYR A 385 -25.35 4.25 -0.49
C TYR A 385 -26.47 3.30 -0.06
N GLU A 386 -26.13 2.12 0.49
CA GLU A 386 -27.12 1.16 0.98
C GLU A 386 -28.00 1.80 2.07
N PHE A 387 -27.38 2.42 3.07
CA PHE A 387 -28.11 3.06 4.16
C PHE A 387 -29.03 4.18 3.67
N CYS A 388 -28.60 4.97 2.68
CA CYS A 388 -29.40 6.02 2.04
C CYS A 388 -30.65 5.41 1.37
N ILE A 389 -30.48 4.41 0.49
CA ILE A 389 -31.61 3.80 -0.21
C ILE A 389 -32.59 3.12 0.77
N ILE A 390 -32.07 2.38 1.74
CA ILE A 390 -32.89 1.65 2.72
C ILE A 390 -33.65 2.62 3.62
N SER A 391 -32.98 3.64 4.16
CA SER A 391 -33.59 4.67 5.01
C SER A 391 -34.70 5.42 4.27
N TYR A 392 -34.48 5.75 2.99
CA TYR A 392 -35.52 6.35 2.15
C TYR A 392 -36.74 5.44 2.01
N LYS A 393 -36.55 4.15 1.71
CA LYS A 393 -37.64 3.16 1.61
C LYS A 393 -38.43 3.00 2.91
N LEU A 394 -37.74 3.11 4.05
CA LEU A 394 -38.34 3.08 5.39
C LEU A 394 -38.93 4.42 5.84
N LYS A 395 -38.95 5.45 4.97
CA LYS A 395 -39.44 6.81 5.26
C LYS A 395 -38.64 7.55 6.33
N LYS A 396 -37.40 7.14 6.59
CA LYS A 396 -36.42 7.82 7.45
C LYS A 396 -35.64 8.86 6.64
N VAL A 397 -36.35 9.88 6.17
CA VAL A 397 -35.83 10.83 5.15
C VAL A 397 -34.62 11.62 5.66
N ASP A 398 -34.58 12.01 6.93
CA ASP A 398 -33.46 12.76 7.52
C ASP A 398 -32.17 11.94 7.56
N GLU A 399 -32.27 10.66 7.95
CA GLU A 399 -31.13 9.73 7.97
C GLU A 399 -30.62 9.46 6.55
N SER A 400 -31.55 9.25 5.62
CA SER A 400 -31.26 9.08 4.21
C SER A 400 -30.49 10.27 3.62
N TYR A 401 -30.95 11.49 3.93
CA TYR A 401 -30.32 12.72 3.48
C TYR A 401 -28.95 12.95 4.12
N SER A 402 -28.79 12.62 5.40
CA SER A 402 -27.50 12.68 6.10
C SER A 402 -26.45 11.80 5.41
N ALA A 403 -26.80 10.57 5.06
CA ALA A 403 -25.90 9.68 4.34
C ALA A 403 -25.62 10.16 2.91
N PHE A 404 -26.62 10.71 2.22
CA PHE A 404 -26.46 11.32 0.91
C PHE A 404 -25.40 12.43 0.90
N LYS A 405 -25.43 13.33 1.89
CA LYS A 405 -24.41 14.40 2.00
C LYS A 405 -23.00 13.83 2.16
N LYS A 406 -22.83 12.83 3.01
CA LYS A 406 -21.51 12.22 3.28
C LYS A 406 -20.91 11.53 2.05
N MET A 407 -21.73 10.86 1.24
CA MET A 407 -21.23 10.13 0.07
C MET A 407 -21.02 11.00 -1.18
N LEU A 408 -21.54 12.23 -1.18
CA LEU A 408 -21.58 13.13 -2.34
C LEU A 408 -20.23 13.30 -3.08
N PRO A 409 -19.08 13.43 -2.38
CA PRO A 409 -17.77 13.55 -3.04
C PRO A 409 -17.31 12.28 -3.76
N TYR A 410 -17.92 11.13 -3.48
CA TYR A 410 -17.44 9.80 -3.85
C TYR A 410 -18.40 9.05 -4.78
N ILE A 411 -19.49 9.68 -5.25
CA ILE A 411 -20.52 9.00 -6.05
C ILE A 411 -19.97 8.64 -7.45
N PRO A 412 -19.94 7.34 -7.85
CA PRO A 412 -19.60 6.96 -9.20
C PRO A 412 -20.71 7.37 -10.18
N SER A 413 -20.30 7.77 -11.39
CA SER A 413 -21.20 8.36 -12.40
C SER A 413 -22.41 7.48 -12.75
N GLN A 414 -22.23 6.16 -12.77
CA GLN A 414 -23.31 5.20 -13.05
C GLN A 414 -24.47 5.22 -12.03
N TYR A 415 -24.22 5.62 -10.78
CA TYR A 415 -25.22 5.60 -9.70
C TYR A 415 -25.96 6.93 -9.53
N ILE A 416 -25.54 7.98 -10.25
CA ILE A 416 -26.20 9.29 -10.26
C ILE A 416 -27.68 9.13 -10.64
N SER A 417 -27.96 8.34 -11.67
CA SER A 417 -29.33 8.13 -12.18
C SER A 417 -30.29 7.55 -11.15
N THR A 418 -29.82 6.61 -10.33
CA THR A 418 -30.63 6.00 -9.25
C THR A 418 -30.94 7.00 -8.16
N LEU A 419 -29.94 7.79 -7.75
CA LEU A 419 -30.09 8.77 -6.69
C LEU A 419 -30.94 9.98 -7.09
N ASN A 420 -31.00 10.31 -8.38
CA ASN A 420 -31.83 11.40 -8.90
C ASN A 420 -33.29 11.34 -8.44
N SER A 421 -33.87 10.14 -8.37
CA SER A 421 -35.25 9.95 -7.93
C SER A 421 -35.49 10.35 -6.47
N ILE A 422 -34.46 10.23 -5.63
CA ILE A 422 -34.47 10.52 -4.21
C ILE A 422 -34.08 11.97 -3.96
N ILE A 423 -33.11 12.48 -4.73
CA ILE A 423 -32.59 13.85 -4.61
C ILE A 423 -33.73 14.88 -4.69
N GLU A 424 -34.70 14.75 -5.60
CA GLU A 424 -35.84 15.70 -5.68
C GLU A 424 -36.65 15.79 -4.37
N LYS A 425 -36.64 14.74 -3.55
CA LYS A 425 -37.34 14.70 -2.26
C LYS A 425 -36.57 15.38 -1.14
N TYR A 426 -35.28 15.67 -1.33
CA TYR A 426 -34.46 16.36 -0.33
C TYR A 426 -34.57 17.88 -0.39
N ARG A 427 -35.30 18.45 -1.36
CA ARG A 427 -35.49 19.92 -1.47
C ARG A 427 -35.84 20.59 -0.14
N PRO A 428 -36.82 20.13 0.66
CA PRO A 428 -37.16 20.79 1.91
C PRO A 428 -36.02 20.76 2.95
N LEU A 429 -35.18 19.73 2.92
CA LEU A 429 -34.05 19.60 3.84
C LEU A 429 -32.91 20.53 3.42
N ILE A 430 -32.60 20.55 2.12
CA ILE A 430 -31.58 21.42 1.53
C ILE A 430 -31.93 22.91 1.71
N GLU A 431 -33.20 23.30 1.62
CA GLU A 431 -33.65 24.69 1.86
C GLU A 431 -33.40 25.18 3.30
N ASN A 432 -33.23 24.24 4.24
CA ASN A 432 -32.95 24.52 5.66
C ASN A 432 -31.46 24.34 6.02
N GLU A 433 -30.57 24.09 5.05
CA GLU A 433 -29.13 23.91 5.30
C GLU A 433 -28.38 25.21 5.53
N THR A 434 -27.14 25.08 6.03
CA THR A 434 -26.19 26.19 6.08
C THR A 434 -25.74 26.57 4.67
N ASN A 435 -25.35 27.84 4.49
CA ASN A 435 -24.82 28.33 3.22
C ASN A 435 -23.60 27.53 2.74
N GLU A 436 -22.73 27.11 3.66
CA GLU A 436 -21.56 26.27 3.38
C GLU A 436 -21.96 24.92 2.79
N ASN A 437 -22.87 24.20 3.47
CA ASN A 437 -23.39 22.92 2.98
C ASN A 437 -24.10 23.06 1.64
N ILE A 438 -24.85 24.14 1.42
CA ILE A 438 -25.52 24.41 0.13
C ILE A 438 -24.50 24.54 -1.00
N GLN A 439 -23.38 25.25 -0.77
CA GLN A 439 -22.32 25.39 -1.78
C GLN A 439 -21.65 24.05 -2.08
N GLU A 440 -21.34 23.23 -1.07
CA GLU A 440 -20.77 21.90 -1.28
C GLU A 440 -21.70 20.96 -2.06
N ILE A 441 -22.98 20.97 -1.70
CA ILE A 441 -24.00 20.18 -2.41
C ILE A 441 -24.12 20.67 -3.85
N LYS A 442 -24.10 21.98 -4.07
CA LYS A 442 -24.13 22.58 -5.40
C LYS A 442 -22.95 22.20 -6.26
N LEU A 443 -21.73 22.35 -5.75
CA LEU A 443 -20.50 21.97 -6.44
C LEU A 443 -20.50 20.49 -6.85
N SER A 444 -20.93 19.62 -5.94
CA SER A 444 -20.98 18.18 -6.23
C SER A 444 -22.08 17.83 -7.24
N LEU A 445 -23.26 18.43 -7.14
CA LEU A 445 -24.34 18.22 -8.12
C LEU A 445 -24.01 18.79 -9.50
N GLU A 446 -23.28 19.90 -9.57
CA GLU A 446 -22.74 20.44 -10.82
C GLU A 446 -21.76 19.45 -11.48
N LYS A 447 -20.82 18.88 -10.70
CA LYS A 447 -19.92 17.82 -11.18
C LYS A 447 -20.68 16.57 -11.65
N MET A 448 -21.85 16.30 -11.07
CA MET A 448 -22.76 15.22 -11.47
C MET A 448 -23.63 15.58 -12.70
N GLY A 449 -23.40 16.73 -13.35
CA GLY A 449 -24.15 17.16 -14.53
C GLY A 449 -25.52 17.78 -14.24
N ARG A 450 -25.73 18.30 -13.02
CA ARG A 450 -27.00 18.94 -12.59
C ARG A 450 -26.84 20.43 -12.20
N PRO A 451 -26.37 21.30 -13.09
CA PRO A 451 -26.13 22.71 -12.75
C PRO A 451 -27.40 23.49 -12.38
N ASN A 452 -28.57 23.04 -12.85
CA ASN A 452 -29.85 23.73 -12.63
C ASN A 452 -30.69 23.15 -11.48
N TYR A 453 -30.16 22.20 -10.70
CA TYR A 453 -30.95 21.51 -9.68
C TYR A 453 -31.57 22.47 -8.65
N PHE A 454 -30.85 23.53 -8.29
CA PHE A 454 -31.30 24.53 -7.32
C PHE A 454 -32.30 25.55 -7.86
N THR A 455 -32.75 25.41 -9.11
CA THR A 455 -33.74 26.33 -9.68
C THR A 455 -35.03 26.29 -8.84
N GLY A 456 -35.47 27.45 -8.36
CA GLY A 456 -36.68 27.63 -7.56
C GLY A 456 -36.57 27.21 -6.08
N PHE A 457 -35.37 26.98 -5.55
CA PHE A 457 -35.16 26.78 -4.11
C PHE A 457 -35.37 28.09 -3.33
N ARG A 458 -35.90 27.97 -2.10
CA ARG A 458 -36.03 29.08 -1.15
C ARG A 458 -35.16 28.80 0.08
N PHE A 459 -33.91 29.24 0.04
CA PHE A 459 -32.98 29.04 1.15
C PHE A 459 -33.30 29.97 2.32
N LYS A 460 -33.32 29.43 3.54
CA LYS A 460 -33.43 30.28 4.74
C LYS A 460 -32.12 31.05 4.95
N GLY A 461 -32.17 32.37 4.83
CA GLY A 461 -31.03 33.26 5.07
C GLY A 461 -30.59 34.12 3.88
N PHE A 462 -31.36 34.11 2.79
CA PHE A 462 -31.30 35.11 1.72
C PHE A 462 -32.49 36.08 1.78
#